data_AF-A0A2V6M7U8-F1
#
_entry.id   AF-A0A2V6M7U8-F1
#
_cell.length_a   1.000
_cell.length_b   1.000
_cell.length_c   1.000
_cell.angle_alpha   90.00
_cell.angle_beta   90.00
_cell.angle_gamma   90.00
#
_symmetry.space_group_name_H-M   'P 1'
#
loop_
_entity.id
_entity.type
_entity.pdbx_description
1 polymer ?
#
loop_
_entity_poly.entity_id
_entity_poly.type
_entity_poly.pdbx_seq_one_letter_code
_entity_poly.pdbx_strand_id
1 'polypeptide(L)' 'YDSKRHRIYAICGAGKIDIIEQTDANTYRAFAKVDTATGARTGFFVPERDHLFIAVAHRGSQAAEIRCYQIK' A
#
# COMPACT_ATOMS: atom_id res chain seq x y z
N TYR A 1 5.57 -4.52 7.61
CA TYR A 1 5.70 -3.26 8.36
C TYR A 1 6.97 -2.57 7.90
N ASP A 2 6.93 -1.24 7.71
CA ASP A 2 8.10 -0.43 7.37
C ASP A 2 8.75 0.07 8.65
N SER A 3 9.82 -0.59 9.08
CA SER A 3 10.56 -0.25 10.31
C SER A 3 11.35 1.05 10.20
N LYS A 4 11.72 1.48 8.98
CA LYS A 4 12.48 2.71 8.74
C LYS A 4 11.61 3.94 8.95
N ARG A 5 10.32 3.85 8.62
CA ARG A 5 9.38 4.98 8.66
C ARG A 5 8.28 4.82 9.69
N HIS A 6 8.24 3.69 10.38
CA HIS A 6 7.17 3.30 11.29
C HIS A 6 5.78 3.34 10.62
N ARG A 7 5.68 2.75 9.42
CA ARG A 7 4.45 2.79 8.60
C ARG A 7 3.90 1.40 8.30
N ILE A 8 2.57 1.33 8.22
CA ILE A 8 1.81 0.19 7.70
C ILE A 8 1.10 0.66 6.43
N TYR A 9 1.18 -0.16 5.38
CA TYR A 9 0.48 0.07 4.11
C TYR A 9 -0.66 -0.94 3.99
N ALA A 10 -1.90 -0.48 4.15
CA ALA A 10 -3.09 -1.32 4.05
C ALA A 10 -3.76 -1.17 2.68
N ILE A 11 -4.07 -2.29 2.04
CA ILE A 11 -4.62 -2.36 0.68
C ILE A 11 -5.89 -3.21 0.73
N CYS A 12 -7.05 -2.57 0.68
CA CYS A 12 -8.33 -3.20 1.03
C CYS A 12 -9.34 -3.29 -0.12
N GLY A 13 -8.94 -3.02 -1.38
CA GLY A 13 -9.84 -3.15 -2.54
C GLY A 13 -10.71 -1.93 -2.82
N ALA A 14 -10.71 -0.91 -1.96
CA ALA A 14 -11.44 0.34 -2.19
C ALA A 14 -10.78 1.27 -3.24
N GLY A 15 -9.69 0.82 -3.89
CA GLY A 15 -8.92 1.65 -4.81
C GLY A 15 -8.03 2.67 -4.09
N LYS A 16 -7.70 2.42 -2.82
CA LYS A 16 -6.81 3.25 -2.01
C LYS A 16 -5.78 2.38 -1.29
N ILE A 17 -4.61 2.95 -1.05
CA ILE A 17 -3.59 2.48 -0.12
C ILE A 17 -3.71 3.40 1.11
N ASP A 18 -4.14 2.85 2.24
CA ASP A 18 -4.14 3.56 3.50
C ASP A 18 -2.75 3.46 4.13
N ILE A 19 -2.12 4.60 4.38
CA ILE A 19 -0.85 4.69 5.08
C ILE A 19 -1.15 5.05 6.53
N ILE A 20 -0.74 4.16 7.43
CA ILE A 20 -0.93 4.30 8.88
C ILE A 20 0.44 4.45 9.49
N GLU A 21 0.64 5.50 10.27
CA GLU A 21 1.87 5.75 11.00
C GLU A 21 1.72 5.26 12.44
N GLN A 22 2.70 4.49 12.90
CA GLN A 22 2.86 4.10 14.29
C GLN A 22 3.65 5.18 15.01
N THR A 23 3.02 5.93 15.91
CA THR A 23 3.67 7.02 16.64
C THR A 23 4.38 6.54 17.91
N ASP A 24 3.93 5.42 18.47
CA ASP A 24 4.59 4.68 19.55
C ASP A 24 4.18 3.20 19.50
N ALA A 25 4.64 2.37 20.44
CA ALA A 25 4.39 0.93 20.44
C ALA A 25 2.90 0.54 20.32
N ASN A 26 1.97 1.36 20.83
CA ASN A 26 0.54 1.06 20.91
C ASN A 26 -0.36 2.10 20.22
N THR A 27 0.20 3.21 19.75
CA THR A 27 -0.57 4.29 19.12
C THR A 27 -0.32 4.35 17.61
N TYR A 28 -1.41 4.39 16.85
CA TYR A 28 -1.40 4.44 15.39
C TYR A 28 -2.34 5.54 14.91
N ARG A 29 -1.94 6.26 13.85
CA ARG A 29 -2.76 7.30 13.23
C ARG A 29 -2.80 7.16 11.72
N ALA A 30 -3.91 7.58 11.12
CA ALA A 30 -3.96 7.75 9.67
C ALA A 30 -2.96 8.82 9.24
N PHE A 31 -2.07 8.48 8.30
CA PHE A 31 -1.04 9.37 7.81
C PHE A 31 -1.40 9.94 6.44
N ALA A 32 -1.74 9.07 5.48
CA ALA A 32 -2.11 9.48 4.14
C ALA A 32 -2.95 8.41 3.44
N LYS A 33 -3.57 8.77 2.32
CA LYS A 33 -4.21 7.85 1.39
C LYS A 33 -3.68 8.10 -0.01
N VAL A 34 -3.34 7.02 -0.72
CA VAL A 34 -2.84 7.08 -2.10
C VAL A 34 -3.75 6.28 -3.01
N ASP A 35 -4.03 6.81 -4.19
CA ASP A 35 -4.94 6.17 -5.14
C ASP A 35 -4.29 4.94 -5.81
N THR A 36 -5.08 3.90 -5.96
CA THR A 36 -4.71 2.66 -6.66
C THR A 36 -5.90 2.08 -7.42
N ALA A 37 -5.75 0.90 -8.01
CA ALA A 37 -6.83 0.28 -8.78
C ALA A 37 -7.93 -0.25 -7.84
N THR A 38 -9.19 0.03 -8.17
CA THR A 38 -10.35 -0.56 -7.49
C THR A 38 -10.29 -2.08 -7.55
N GLY A 39 -10.47 -2.75 -6.42
CA GLY A 39 -10.37 -4.20 -6.28
C GLY A 39 -8.96 -4.74 -6.04
N ALA A 40 -7.91 -3.92 -6.07
CA ALA A 40 -6.57 -4.32 -5.66
C ALA A 40 -6.53 -4.56 -4.15
N ARG A 41 -6.13 -5.78 -3.75
CA ARG A 41 -6.20 -6.26 -2.35
C ARG A 41 -4.91 -6.92 -1.86
N THR A 42 -3.94 -7.13 -2.75
CA THR A 42 -2.71 -7.83 -2.45
C THR A 42 -1.55 -6.90 -2.74
N GLY A 43 -0.69 -6.68 -1.75
CA GLY A 43 0.56 -5.97 -1.94
C GLY A 43 1.71 -6.58 -1.17
N PHE A 44 2.91 -6.20 -1.59
CA PHE A 44 4.18 -6.68 -1.08
C PHE A 44 5.15 -5.51 -0.94
N PHE A 45 5.59 -5.26 0.29
CA PHE A 45 6.53 -4.18 0.60
C PHE A 45 7.95 -4.74 0.66
N VAL A 46 8.86 -4.11 -0.10
CA VAL A 46 10.28 -4.46 -0.19
C VAL A 46 11.10 -3.34 0.46
N PRO A 47 11.48 -3.48 1.74
CA PRO A 47 12.16 -2.41 2.48
C PRO A 47 13.52 -2.04 1.88
N GLU A 48 14.27 -3.00 1.34
CA GLU A 48 15.60 -2.80 0.76
C GLU A 48 15.58 -1.89 -0.47
N ARG A 49 14.41 -1.75 -1.11
CA ARG A 49 14.23 -0.91 -2.28
C ARG A 49 13.40 0.34 -1.99
N ASP A 50 12.81 0.48 -0.81
CA ASP A 50 11.76 1.47 -0.55
C ASP A 50 10.62 1.39 -1.59
N HIS A 51 10.13 0.17 -1.90
CA HIS A 51 9.06 -0.03 -2.88
C HIS A 51 7.89 -0.86 -2.32
N LEU A 52 6.68 -0.48 -2.68
CA LEU A 52 5.45 -1.26 -2.49
C LEU A 52 4.93 -1.72 -3.85
N PHE A 53 4.79 -3.03 -4.03
CA PHE A 53 4.19 -3.64 -5.21
C PHE A 53 2.75 -4.02 -4.90
N ILE A 54 1.82 -3.73 -5.81
CA ILE A 54 0.41 -4.05 -5.67
C ILE A 54 -0.05 -4.82 -6.89
N ALA A 55 -0.66 -5.98 -6.66
CA ALA A 55 -1.28 -6.76 -7.71
C ALA A 55 -2.67 -6.19 -8.05
N VAL A 56 -2.86 -5.86 -9.32
CA VAL A 56 -4.14 -5.47 -9.89
C VAL A 56 -4.64 -6.63 -10.72
N ALA A 57 -5.68 -7.31 -10.25
CA ALA A 57 -6.30 -8.39 -11.00
C ALA A 57 -7.13 -7.82 -12.17
N HIS A 58 -7.24 -8.60 -13.24
CA HIS A 58 -8.13 -8.26 -14.35
C HIS A 58 -9.58 -8.17 -13.85
N ARG A 59 -10.28 -7.08 -14.19
CA ARG A 59 -11.69 -6.88 -13.82
C ARG A 59 -12.41 -5.98 -14.83
N GLY A 60 -13.43 -6.50 -15.50
CA GLY A 60 -14.13 -5.74 -16.56
C GLY A 60 -13.15 -5.35 -17.67
N SER A 61 -13.00 -4.06 -17.93
CA SER A 61 -12.04 -3.50 -18.89
C SER A 61 -10.63 -3.24 -18.31
N GLN A 62 -10.44 -3.38 -16.99
CA GLN A 62 -9.12 -3.23 -16.37
C GLN A 62 -8.25 -4.46 -16.64
N ALA A 63 -7.11 -4.25 -17.29
CA ALA A 63 -6.10 -5.29 -17.50
C ALA A 63 -5.38 -5.67 -16.20
N ALA A 64 -4.86 -6.90 -16.13
CA ALA A 64 -4.02 -7.33 -15.03
C ALA A 64 -2.64 -6.63 -15.11
N GLU A 65 -2.16 -6.11 -13.98
CA GLU A 65 -0.88 -5.43 -13.89
C GLU A 65 -0.28 -5.51 -12.48
N ILE A 66 1.02 -5.23 -12.37
CA ILE A 66 1.68 -4.96 -11.09
C ILE A 66 2.00 -3.47 -11.03
N ARG A 67 1.40 -2.76 -10.08
CA ARG A 67 1.76 -1.37 -9.81
C ARG A 67 2.92 -1.31 -8.84
N CYS A 68 3.86 -0.42 -9.13
CA CYS A 68 5.04 -0.19 -8.31
C CYS A 68 4.99 1.23 -7.75
N TYR A 69 5.05 1.34 -6.43
CA TYR A 69 5.02 2.61 -5.71
C TYR A 69 6.35 2.78 -4.99
N GLN A 70 7.08 3.85 -5.31
CA GLN A 70 8.27 4.23 -4.55
C GLN A 70 7.85 4.98 -3.27
N ILE A 71 8.37 4.51 -2.14
CA ILE A 71 8.11 5.08 -0.82
C ILE A 71 9.18 6.14 -0.52
N LYS A 72 8.74 7.32 -0.08
CA LYS A 72 9.61 8.39 0.38
C LYS A 72 9.63 8.45 1.91
#